data_AF-A7HAM5-F1
#
_entry.id   AF-A7HAM5-F1
#
_cell.length_a   1.000
_cell.length_b   1.000
_cell.length_c   1.000
_cell.angle_alpha   90.00
_cell.angle_beta   90.00
_cell.angle_gamma   90.00
#
_symmetry.space_group_name_H-M   'P 1'
#
loop_
_entity.id
_entity.type
_entity.pdbx_description
1 polymer ?
#
loop_
_entity_poly.entity_id
_entity_poly.type
_entity_poly.pdbx_seq_one_letter_code
_entity_poly.pdbx_strand_id
1 'polypeptide(L)'
;MSFRPAARPAVSSRHMSSSLPPVWRDYRTRRRLLAAAIVAAVPVLAWSTKALPELTGSTAPGHFLLAAWITAIVGAAVRFASFRCPFCGDHFHWTLWIANPFSDECLHCGFRRWRDPHAAREYARR
;
A
#
# COMPACT_ATOMS: atom_id res chain seq x y z
N MET A 1 -8.87 43.75 43.60
CA MET A 1 -8.69 42.30 43.31
C MET A 1 -8.41 42.17 41.82
N SER A 2 -7.18 41.82 41.44
CA SER A 2 -6.74 41.74 40.04
C SER A 2 -6.59 40.26 39.64
N PHE A 3 -7.42 39.78 38.73
CA PHE A 3 -7.35 38.42 38.19
C PHE A 3 -6.25 38.36 37.13
N ARG A 4 -5.15 37.65 37.42
CA ARG A 4 -4.16 37.26 36.42
C ARG A 4 -4.68 36.05 35.64
N PRO A 5 -4.89 36.12 34.31
CA PRO A 5 -5.19 34.94 33.53
C PRO A 5 -3.95 34.04 33.46
N ALA A 6 -4.11 32.78 33.84
CA ALA A 6 -3.07 31.76 33.72
C ALA A 6 -2.68 31.59 32.24
N ALA A 7 -1.40 31.78 31.95
CA ALA A 7 -0.84 31.56 30.63
C ALA A 7 -1.09 30.11 30.20
N ARG A 8 -1.77 29.93 29.06
CA ARG A 8 -1.92 28.62 28.41
C ARG A 8 -0.52 28.10 28.06
N PRO A 9 -0.14 26.86 28.42
CA PRO A 9 1.11 26.30 27.96
C PRO A 9 1.08 26.24 26.43
N ALA A 10 2.05 26.92 25.80
CA ALA A 10 2.27 26.82 24.37
C ALA A 10 2.57 25.35 24.05
N VAL A 11 1.69 24.72 23.26
CA VAL A 11 1.95 23.41 22.67
C VAL A 11 3.20 23.56 21.84
N SER A 12 4.32 23.08 22.37
CA SER A 12 5.61 23.00 21.70
C SER A 12 5.43 22.14 20.47
N SER A 13 5.27 22.79 19.33
CA SER A 13 5.34 22.25 17.98
C SER A 13 6.77 21.79 17.69
N ARG A 14 7.23 20.78 18.46
CA ARG A 14 8.42 20.01 18.11
C ARG A 14 8.18 19.42 16.74
N HIS A 15 9.07 19.74 15.80
CA HIS A 15 9.17 19.19 14.46
C HIS A 15 8.58 17.77 14.37
N MET A 16 7.32 17.69 13.94
CA MET A 16 6.75 16.45 13.46
C MET A 16 7.40 16.24 12.10
N SER A 17 8.61 15.69 12.12
CA SER A 17 9.21 15.10 10.93
C SER A 17 8.10 14.28 10.28
N SER A 18 7.76 14.63 9.05
CA SER A 18 6.71 14.02 8.22
C SER A 18 7.08 12.59 7.80
N SER A 19 7.74 11.87 8.71
CA SER A 19 8.02 10.46 8.61
C SER A 19 6.68 9.73 8.64
N LEU A 20 6.30 9.18 7.49
CA LEU A 20 5.13 8.32 7.44
C LEU A 20 5.31 7.19 8.45
N PRO A 21 4.27 6.89 9.25
CA PRO A 21 4.28 5.72 10.11
C PRO A 21 4.77 4.49 9.34
N PRO A 22 5.60 3.62 9.94
CA PRO A 22 6.24 2.49 9.26
C PRO A 22 5.24 1.60 8.51
N VAL A 23 4.03 1.45 9.03
CA VAL A 23 2.92 0.70 8.40
C VAL A 23 2.55 1.25 7.01
N TRP A 24 2.60 2.56 6.84
CA TRP A 24 2.28 3.23 5.59
C TRP A 24 3.44 3.21 4.59
N ARG A 25 4.67 3.06 5.08
CA ARG A 25 5.83 2.78 4.21
C ARG A 25 5.70 1.39 3.57
N ASP A 26 5.37 0.36 4.36
CA ASP A 26 5.12 -0.99 3.84
C ASP A 26 3.97 -0.99 2.83
N TYR A 27 2.85 -0.31 3.13
CA TYR A 27 1.75 -0.12 2.18
C TYR A 27 2.21 0.46 0.85
N ARG A 28 3.01 1.55 0.87
CA ARG A 28 3.54 2.19 -0.35
C ARG A 28 4.43 1.24 -1.13
N THR A 29 5.28 0.48 -0.46
CA THR A 29 6.14 -0.50 -1.11
C THR A 29 5.32 -1.56 -1.82
N ARG A 30 4.32 -2.16 -1.15
CA ARG A 30 3.41 -3.14 -1.77
C ARG A 30 2.69 -2.59 -2.98
N ARG A 31 2.14 -1.37 -2.87
CA ARG A 31 1.48 -0.68 -3.98
C ARG A 31 2.42 -0.40 -5.14
N ARG A 32 3.65 0.03 -4.86
CA ARG A 32 4.68 0.29 -5.88
C ARG A 32 5.11 -0.99 -6.59
N LEU A 33 5.26 -2.11 -5.86
CA LEU A 33 5.57 -3.40 -6.46
C LEU A 33 4.45 -3.85 -7.41
N LEU A 34 3.19 -3.74 -6.99
CA LEU A 34 2.06 -4.04 -7.87
C LEU A 34 2.02 -3.13 -9.09
N ALA A 35 2.20 -1.82 -8.91
CA ALA A 35 2.23 -0.87 -10.01
C ALA A 35 3.40 -1.16 -10.98
N ALA A 36 4.58 -1.48 -10.47
CA ALA A 36 5.73 -1.86 -11.28
C ALA A 36 5.46 -3.15 -12.07
N ALA A 37 4.83 -4.15 -11.46
CA ALA A 37 4.44 -5.38 -12.15
C ALA A 37 3.43 -5.13 -13.28
N ILE A 38 2.46 -4.23 -13.07
CA ILE A 38 1.49 -3.82 -14.11
C ILE A 38 2.21 -3.06 -15.24
N VAL A 39 3.06 -2.09 -14.92
CA VAL A 39 3.80 -1.32 -15.94
C VAL A 39 4.74 -2.22 -16.74
N ALA A 40 5.31 -3.25 -16.11
CA ALA A 40 6.13 -4.25 -16.77
C ALA A 40 5.38 -5.11 -17.80
N ALA A 41 4.04 -5.06 -17.87
CA ALA A 41 3.26 -5.80 -18.85
C ALA A 41 3.69 -5.49 -20.29
N VAL A 42 3.82 -4.21 -20.63
CA VAL A 42 4.16 -3.76 -21.99
C VAL A 42 5.53 -4.30 -22.44
N PRO A 43 6.63 -4.07 -21.70
CA PRO A 43 7.92 -4.63 -22.11
C PRO A 43 7.92 -6.16 -22.07
N VAL A 44 7.32 -6.82 -21.08
CA VAL A 44 7.28 -8.29 -21.01
C VAL A 44 6.57 -8.89 -22.23
N LEU A 45 5.45 -8.32 -22.65
CA LEU A 45 4.73 -8.79 -23.83
C LEU A 45 5.53 -8.56 -25.11
N ALA A 46 6.16 -7.39 -25.27
CA ALA A 46 7.02 -7.11 -26.43
C ALA A 46 8.22 -8.08 -26.51
N TRP A 47 8.88 -8.34 -25.38
CA TRP A 47 10.02 -9.24 -25.30
C TRP A 47 9.63 -10.70 -25.53
N SER A 48 8.54 -11.16 -24.92
CA SER A 48 8.09 -12.56 -25.02
C SER A 48 7.56 -12.93 -26.42
N THR A 49 6.91 -12.00 -27.12
CA THR A 49 6.27 -12.29 -28.42
C THR A 49 7.11 -11.96 -29.63
N LYS A 50 8.08 -11.04 -29.51
CA LYS A 50 8.92 -10.59 -30.64
C LYS A 50 10.40 -10.81 -30.41
N ALA A 51 10.98 -10.12 -29.43
CA ALA A 51 12.43 -10.08 -29.27
C ALA A 51 13.04 -11.45 -28.96
N LEU A 52 12.46 -12.22 -28.03
CA LEU A 52 13.00 -13.52 -27.65
C LEU A 52 12.89 -14.57 -28.77
N PRO A 53 11.74 -14.71 -29.46
CA PRO A 53 11.66 -15.57 -30.64
C PRO A 53 12.66 -15.21 -31.74
N GLU A 54 12.82 -13.91 -32.05
CA GLU A 54 13.77 -13.45 -33.07
C GLU A 54 15.23 -13.75 -32.71
N LEU A 55 15.60 -13.62 -31.42
CA LEU A 55 16.96 -13.83 -30.96
C LEU A 55 17.32 -15.31 -30.72
N THR A 56 16.35 -16.13 -30.31
CA THR A 56 16.60 -17.52 -29.91
C THR A 56 16.11 -18.55 -30.93
N GLY A 57 15.34 -18.13 -31.93
CA GLY A 57 14.65 -19.02 -32.86
C GLY A 57 13.55 -19.87 -32.20
N SER A 58 13.18 -19.60 -30.94
CA SER A 58 12.25 -20.39 -30.15
C SER A 58 11.29 -19.51 -29.34
N THR A 59 10.04 -19.94 -29.21
CA THR A 59 9.04 -19.28 -28.36
C THR A 59 9.13 -19.70 -26.89
N ALA A 60 9.87 -20.78 -26.58
CA ALA A 60 9.94 -21.33 -25.23
C ALA A 60 10.45 -20.30 -24.18
N PRO A 61 11.53 -19.53 -24.41
CA PRO A 61 11.98 -18.51 -23.46
C PRO A 61 10.92 -17.42 -23.20
N GLY A 62 10.15 -17.06 -24.23
CA GLY A 62 9.05 -16.11 -24.12
C GLY A 62 7.93 -16.62 -23.20
N HIS A 63 7.57 -17.90 -23.30
CA HIS A 63 6.58 -18.52 -22.41
C HIS A 63 7.05 -18.55 -20.95
N PHE A 64 8.32 -18.85 -20.68
CA PHE A 64 8.87 -18.82 -19.32
C PHE A 64 8.87 -17.40 -18.75
N LEU A 65 9.25 -16.40 -19.54
CA LEU A 65 9.20 -14.99 -19.13
C LEU A 65 7.76 -14.58 -18.79
N LEU A 66 6.80 -14.95 -19.63
CA LEU A 66 5.38 -14.65 -19.40
C LEU A 66 4.86 -15.32 -18.14
N ALA A 67 5.17 -16.60 -17.93
CA ALA A 67 4.78 -17.35 -16.73
C ALA A 67 5.39 -16.74 -15.44
N ALA A 68 6.66 -16.34 -15.49
CA ALA A 68 7.32 -15.66 -14.38
C ALA A 68 6.65 -14.31 -14.06
N TRP A 69 6.32 -13.53 -15.09
CA TRP A 69 5.63 -12.25 -14.91
C TRP A 69 4.21 -12.42 -14.35
N ILE A 70 3.43 -13.39 -14.85
CA ILE A 70 2.10 -13.73 -14.31
C ILE A 70 2.20 -14.10 -12.82
N THR A 71 3.19 -14.91 -12.46
CA THR A 71 3.42 -15.31 -11.07
C THR A 71 3.77 -14.09 -10.20
N ALA A 72 4.62 -13.20 -10.70
CA ALA A 72 5.01 -11.98 -10.00
C ALA A 72 3.83 -11.01 -9.78
N ILE A 73 2.98 -10.79 -10.79
CA ILE A 73 1.83 -9.89 -10.66
C ILE A 73 0.76 -10.46 -9.72
N VAL A 74 0.48 -11.77 -9.78
CA VAL A 74 -0.44 -12.44 -8.84
C VAL A 74 0.12 -12.35 -7.42
N GLY A 75 1.40 -12.64 -7.22
CA GLY A 75 2.05 -12.52 -5.92
C GLY A 75 2.02 -11.10 -5.36
N ALA A 76 2.28 -10.09 -6.19
CA ALA A 76 2.19 -8.68 -5.80
C ALA A 76 0.75 -8.26 -5.44
N ALA A 77 -0.24 -8.73 -6.20
CA ALA A 77 -1.65 -8.46 -5.96
C ALA A 77 -2.13 -9.08 -4.63
N VAL A 78 -1.81 -10.36 -4.39
CA VAL A 78 -2.12 -11.04 -3.12
C VAL A 78 -1.40 -10.36 -1.96
N ARG A 79 -0.13 -9.99 -2.12
CA ARG A 79 0.62 -9.27 -1.09
C ARG A 79 0.02 -7.88 -0.79
N PHE A 80 -0.51 -7.19 -1.80
CA PHE A 80 -1.19 -5.92 -1.62
C PHE A 80 -2.56 -6.09 -0.94
N ALA A 81 -3.38 -7.03 -1.40
CA ALA A 81 -4.71 -7.31 -0.85
C ALA A 81 -4.66 -7.85 0.60
N SER A 82 -3.58 -8.53 0.97
CA SER A 82 -3.33 -9.02 2.33
C SER A 82 -2.84 -7.94 3.30
N PHE A 83 -2.80 -6.65 2.89
CA PHE A 83 -2.46 -5.57 3.79
C PHE A 83 -3.51 -5.44 4.91
N ARG A 84 -3.05 -5.49 6.16
CA ARG A 84 -3.93 -5.42 7.34
C ARG A 84 -4.01 -4.00 7.86
N CYS A 85 -5.20 -3.60 8.27
CA CYS A 85 -5.48 -2.31 8.86
C CYS A 85 -4.75 -2.20 10.21
N PRO A 86 -3.92 -1.16 10.44
CA PRO A 86 -3.20 -1.00 11.69
C PRO A 86 -4.12 -0.65 12.86
N PHE A 87 -5.38 -0.29 12.61
CA PHE A 87 -6.35 0.02 13.65
C PHE A 87 -7.10 -1.24 14.12
N CYS A 88 -7.91 -1.87 13.25
CA CYS A 88 -8.72 -3.04 13.62
C CYS A 88 -8.02 -4.39 13.42
N GLY A 89 -6.96 -4.46 12.61
CA GLY A 89 -6.25 -5.72 12.32
C GLY A 89 -6.81 -6.52 11.14
N ASP A 90 -7.96 -6.16 10.58
CA ASP A 90 -8.55 -6.84 9.42
C ASP A 90 -7.95 -6.39 8.07
N HIS A 91 -8.32 -7.06 6.98
CA HIS A 91 -7.89 -6.69 5.64
C HIS A 91 -8.38 -5.30 5.24
N PHE A 92 -7.50 -4.44 4.76
CA PHE A 92 -7.85 -3.04 4.50
C PHE A 92 -8.81 -2.87 3.31
N HIS A 93 -8.58 -3.63 2.24
CA HIS A 93 -9.23 -3.44 0.93
C HIS A 93 -10.34 -4.43 0.60
N TRP A 94 -10.59 -5.43 1.44
CA TRP A 94 -11.62 -6.42 1.13
C TRP A 94 -12.30 -6.98 2.38
N THR A 95 -13.56 -7.35 2.19
CA THR A 95 -14.42 -8.11 3.08
C THR A 95 -14.85 -9.39 2.35
N LEU A 96 -15.62 -10.27 3.00
CA LEU A 96 -16.18 -11.47 2.35
C LEU A 96 -17.07 -11.15 1.13
N TRP A 97 -17.60 -9.92 1.04
CA TRP A 97 -18.59 -9.53 0.04
C TRP A 97 -18.13 -8.41 -0.90
N ILE A 98 -17.18 -7.58 -0.47
CA ILE A 98 -16.77 -6.36 -1.19
C ILE A 98 -15.25 -6.30 -1.24
N ALA A 99 -14.70 -6.12 -2.44
CA ALA A 99 -13.29 -5.81 -2.64
C ALA A 99 -13.15 -4.45 -3.32
N ASN A 100 -12.50 -3.50 -2.66
CA ASN A 100 -12.21 -2.18 -3.19
C ASN A 100 -10.72 -1.82 -2.95
N PRO A 101 -9.82 -2.14 -3.91
CA PRO A 101 -8.39 -1.84 -3.79
C PRO A 101 -8.07 -0.33 -3.81
N PHE A 102 -9.02 0.51 -4.21
CA PHE A 102 -8.87 1.96 -4.27
C PHE A 102 -9.48 2.69 -3.07
N SER A 103 -10.01 1.96 -2.08
CA SER A 103 -10.60 2.57 -0.89
C SER A 103 -9.58 3.46 -0.15
N ASP A 104 -10.03 4.66 0.22
CA ASP A 104 -9.28 5.58 1.08
C ASP A 104 -9.47 5.27 2.58
N GLU A 105 -10.40 4.38 2.91
CA GLU A 105 -10.68 3.93 4.27
C GLU A 105 -10.81 2.41 4.38
N CYS A 106 -10.54 1.87 5.56
CA CYS A 106 -10.68 0.45 5.82
C CYS A 106 -12.16 0.03 5.69
N LEU A 107 -12.43 -1.01 4.91
CA LEU A 107 -13.80 -1.49 4.68
C LEU A 107 -14.47 -2.10 5.93
N HIS A 108 -13.72 -2.33 7.02
CA HIS A 108 -14.25 -2.90 8.28
C HIS A 108 -14.49 -1.83 9.35
N CYS A 109 -13.54 -0.93 9.55
CA CYS A 109 -13.60 0.06 10.65
C CYS A 109 -13.66 1.53 10.19
N GLY A 110 -13.64 1.81 8.88
CA GLY A 110 -13.63 3.18 8.35
C GLY A 110 -12.34 3.95 8.63
N PHE A 111 -11.27 3.29 9.11
CA PHE A 111 -10.01 3.96 9.38
C PHE A 111 -9.37 4.49 8.09
N ARG A 112 -9.19 5.81 8.02
CA ARG A 112 -8.65 6.47 6.82
C ARG A 112 -7.16 6.23 6.63
N ARG A 113 -6.80 6.00 5.37
CA ARG A 113 -5.43 5.85 4.89
C ARG A 113 -4.58 7.07 5.27
N TRP A 114 -3.32 6.83 5.59
CA TRP A 114 -2.32 7.84 6.00
C TRP A 114 -2.51 8.49 7.36
N ARG A 115 -3.55 8.15 8.13
CA ARG A 115 -3.66 8.59 9.53
C ARG A 115 -2.66 7.86 10.43
N ASP A 116 -2.21 8.53 11.49
CA ASP A 116 -1.40 7.90 12.53
C ASP A 116 -2.29 6.96 13.39
N PRO A 117 -2.02 5.64 13.40
CA PRO A 117 -2.78 4.70 14.21
C PRO A 117 -2.64 4.95 15.72
N HIS A 118 -1.48 5.44 16.19
CA HIS A 118 -1.23 5.64 17.62
C HIS A 118 -2.05 6.82 18.15
N ALA A 119 -1.97 7.97 17.46
CA ALA A 119 -2.79 9.13 17.80
C ALA A 119 -4.30 8.78 17.81
N ALA A 120 -4.79 8.06 16.80
CA ALA A 120 -6.20 7.68 16.72
C ALA A 120 -6.66 6.77 17.88
N ARG A 121 -5.82 5.83 18.32
CA ARG A 121 -6.12 4.98 19.47
C ARG A 121 -6.09 5.75 20.80
N GLU A 122 -5.24 6.75 20.94
CA GLU A 122 -5.20 7.58 22.15
C GLU A 122 -6.48 8.41 22.29
N TYR A 123 -6.97 9.01 21.19
CA TYR A 123 -8.25 9.72 21.20
C TYR A 123 -9.44 8.81 21.53
N ALA A 124 -9.46 7.57 21.03
CA ALA A 124 -10.56 6.64 21.29
C ALA A 124 -10.62 6.11 22.74
N ARG A 125 -9.57 6.31 23.54
CA ARG A 125 -9.52 5.88 24.96
C ARG A 125 -9.92 6.98 25.94
N ARG A 126 -10.04 8.22 25.49
CA ARG A 126 -10.50 9.36 26.29
C ARG A 126 -11.99 9.55 26.12
#